data_AF-A0A377Z683-F1
#
_entry.id   AF-A0A377Z683-F1
#
_cell.length_a   1.000
_cell.length_b   1.000
_cell.length_c   1.000
_cell.angle_alpha   90.00
_cell.angle_beta   90.00
_cell.angle_gamma   90.00
#
_symmetry.space_group_name_H-M   'P 1'
#
loop_
_entity.id
_entity.type
_entity.pdbx_description
1 polymer ?
#
loop_
_entity_poly.entity_id
_entity_poly.type
_entity_poly.pdbx_seq_one_letter_code
_entity_poly.pdbx_strand_id
1 'polypeptide(L)'
;MISVFDIFKIGIGPSSSHTVGPMKAGKQFTDDLIARGLLAEVSKVVVDVYGSLSLTGKGHHTDIAIIMGLAGNLPDTVDIDAIPGFIQDVNTHGRLMLTNGQHEVDFPVDQCMNFHADNLSLHENGMRITALAGDKVLYSQTYYSIGGGFIVDEEHFGQTTEAPVAVPYPYKNAADLQRHCRETGLSLSGLMMQNELALHSKEALEQHFAAVWEVMSAGIERGITTEGVLPGKLRVPRRAAALRRMLVSQDTTNSDPMAVVDWINMFALAVNEENAAGGRVVTAPTNGACGIVPAVLAYYDKFIRKVNSNSLARYMLVASAIGSLYKMNASISGAEVGCQGEVGGRLLDGGGRSGGTAGRQPGSGVHRGRDRYGA
;
A
#
# COMPACT_ATOMS: atom_id res chain seq x y z
N MET A 1 16.11 -1.45 -8.58
CA MET A 1 16.07 -1.59 -7.10
C MET A 1 14.74 -1.00 -6.67
N ILE A 2 14.03 -1.62 -5.73
CA ILE A 2 12.76 -1.08 -5.24
C ILE A 2 13.06 -0.05 -4.16
N SER A 3 12.58 1.17 -4.33
CA SER A 3 12.83 2.27 -3.39
C SER A 3 11.93 2.18 -2.15
N VAL A 4 12.33 2.84 -1.07
CA VAL A 4 11.49 3.08 0.11
C VAL A 4 10.18 3.81 -0.22
N PHE A 5 10.20 4.68 -1.23
CA PHE A 5 9.01 5.33 -1.76
C PHE A 5 8.05 4.33 -2.42
N ASP A 6 8.56 3.19 -2.90
CA ASP A 6 7.76 2.14 -3.52
C ASP A 6 7.13 1.15 -2.55
N ILE A 7 7.68 1.07 -1.34
CA ILE A 7 7.17 0.22 -0.26
C ILE A 7 6.15 0.99 0.59
N PHE A 8 6.45 2.25 0.94
CA PHE A 8 5.64 3.09 1.79
C PHE A 8 5.01 4.23 0.99
N LYS A 9 3.83 3.96 0.42
CA LYS A 9 3.03 4.92 -0.35
C LYS A 9 1.85 5.37 0.50
N ILE A 10 1.68 6.68 0.60
CA ILE A 10 0.48 7.27 1.18
C ILE A 10 -0.65 7.08 0.16
N GLY A 11 -1.79 6.58 0.60
CA GLY A 11 -2.94 6.32 -0.24
C GLY A 11 -4.23 6.24 0.58
N ILE A 12 -5.29 5.72 -0.04
CA ILE A 12 -6.57 5.47 0.62
C ILE A 12 -6.86 3.98 0.68
N GLY A 13 -7.58 3.57 1.72
CA GLY A 13 -8.16 2.24 1.84
C GLY A 13 -9.39 2.06 0.95
N PRO A 14 -9.92 0.82 0.85
CA PRO A 14 -9.46 -0.38 1.53
C PRO A 14 -8.36 -1.17 0.78
N SER A 15 -8.14 -0.91 -0.51
CA SER A 15 -7.31 -1.77 -1.35
C SER A 15 -6.36 -1.00 -2.26
N SER A 16 -5.08 -1.40 -2.29
CA SER A 16 -4.09 -0.79 -3.19
C SER A 16 -4.39 -1.15 -4.66
N SER A 17 -4.82 -2.39 -4.95
CA SER A 17 -5.11 -2.84 -6.32
C SER A 17 -6.49 -2.41 -6.81
N HIS A 18 -7.48 -2.33 -5.92
CA HIS A 18 -8.88 -2.07 -6.29
C HIS A 18 -9.33 -0.63 -5.99
N THR A 19 -8.57 0.16 -5.23
CA THR A 19 -8.89 1.56 -4.92
C THR A 19 -7.80 2.50 -5.45
N VAL A 20 -6.55 2.33 -4.99
CA VAL A 20 -5.44 3.24 -5.36
C VAL A 20 -5.10 3.17 -6.85
N GLY A 21 -4.97 1.96 -7.41
CA GLY A 21 -4.69 1.76 -8.84
C GLY A 21 -5.75 2.38 -9.76
N PRO A 22 -7.04 2.02 -9.60
CA PRO A 22 -8.12 2.58 -10.42
C PRO A 22 -8.28 4.10 -10.33
N MET A 23 -8.05 4.71 -9.17
CA MET A 23 -8.03 6.16 -9.05
C MET A 23 -6.89 6.80 -9.86
N LYS A 24 -5.68 6.22 -9.81
CA LYS A 24 -4.57 6.68 -10.66
C LYS A 24 -4.86 6.52 -12.14
N ALA A 25 -5.52 5.44 -12.55
CA ALA A 25 -5.89 5.22 -13.94
C ALA A 25 -6.87 6.28 -14.43
N GLY A 26 -7.86 6.65 -13.59
CA GLY A 26 -8.75 7.77 -13.86
C GLY A 26 -8.00 9.09 -14.04
N LYS A 27 -7.05 9.39 -13.14
CA LYS A 27 -6.24 10.61 -13.23
C LYS A 27 -5.38 10.64 -14.49
N GLN A 28 -4.64 9.56 -14.77
CA GLN A 28 -3.79 9.44 -15.95
C GLN A 28 -4.60 9.60 -17.23
N PHE A 29 -5.79 9.02 -17.30
CA PHE A 29 -6.69 9.19 -18.43
C PHE A 29 -7.09 10.66 -18.64
N THR A 30 -7.41 11.41 -17.58
CA THR A 30 -7.70 12.84 -17.71
C THR A 30 -6.50 13.66 -18.13
N ASP A 31 -5.30 13.31 -17.65
CA ASP A 31 -4.06 13.98 -18.04
C ASP A 31 -3.74 13.73 -19.52
N ASP A 32 -3.98 12.52 -20.01
CA ASP A 32 -3.87 12.19 -21.43
C ASP A 32 -4.84 13.01 -22.30
N LEU A 33 -6.10 13.18 -21.85
CA LEU A 33 -7.08 13.99 -22.57
C LEU A 33 -6.64 15.45 -22.68
N ILE A 34 -6.05 16.01 -21.62
CA ILE A 34 -5.50 17.37 -21.60
C ILE A 34 -4.29 17.47 -22.53
N ALA A 35 -3.35 16.53 -22.42
CA ALA A 35 -2.14 16.52 -23.23
C ALA A 35 -2.45 16.40 -24.74
N ARG A 36 -3.54 15.69 -25.08
CA ARG A 36 -4.05 15.56 -26.45
C ARG A 36 -4.95 16.71 -26.90
N GLY A 37 -5.30 17.64 -26.00
CA GLY A 37 -6.21 18.76 -26.28
C GLY A 37 -7.66 18.34 -26.55
N LEU A 38 -8.07 17.14 -26.14
CA LEU A 38 -9.39 16.57 -26.44
C LEU A 38 -10.45 16.88 -25.36
N LEU A 39 -10.03 17.39 -24.19
CA LEU A 39 -10.90 17.57 -23.02
C LEU A 39 -12.20 18.33 -23.32
N ALA A 40 -12.12 19.43 -24.08
CA ALA A 40 -13.26 20.28 -24.40
C ALA A 40 -14.28 19.62 -25.34
N GLU A 41 -13.88 18.59 -26.09
CA GLU A 41 -14.75 17.89 -27.04
C GLU A 41 -15.48 16.70 -26.37
N VAL A 42 -15.07 16.30 -25.17
CA VAL A 42 -15.67 15.16 -24.46
C VAL A 42 -17.06 15.55 -23.97
N SER A 43 -18.09 14.82 -24.38
CA SER A 43 -19.44 14.96 -23.86
C SER A 43 -19.79 13.89 -22.82
N LYS A 44 -19.19 12.70 -22.93
CA LYS A 44 -19.49 11.54 -22.08
C LYS A 44 -18.24 10.71 -21.84
N VAL A 45 -18.12 10.15 -20.64
CA VAL A 45 -17.08 9.17 -20.28
C VAL A 45 -17.74 7.86 -19.89
N VAL A 46 -17.22 6.75 -20.41
CA VAL A 46 -17.67 5.39 -20.10
C VAL A 46 -16.48 4.59 -19.58
N VAL A 47 -16.70 3.89 -18.48
CA VAL A 47 -15.73 3.06 -17.80
C VAL A 47 -16.24 1.62 -17.79
N ASP A 48 -15.46 0.73 -18.38
CA ASP A 48 -15.69 -0.71 -18.34
C ASP A 48 -14.67 -1.34 -17.38
N VAL A 49 -15.15 -2.02 -16.34
CA VAL A 49 -14.33 -2.74 -15.35
C VAL A 49 -14.45 -4.24 -15.59
N TYR A 50 -13.33 -4.96 -15.62
CA TYR A 50 -13.26 -6.37 -15.99
C TYR A 50 -12.74 -7.27 -14.86
N GLY A 51 -13.08 -8.55 -14.94
CA GLY A 51 -12.52 -9.63 -14.13
C GLY A 51 -12.61 -9.49 -12.61
N SER A 52 -11.52 -9.77 -11.91
CA SER A 52 -11.47 -9.76 -10.43
C SER A 52 -11.74 -8.36 -9.86
N LEU A 53 -11.30 -7.32 -10.58
CA LEU A 53 -11.58 -5.91 -10.27
C LEU A 53 -13.08 -5.59 -10.32
N SER A 54 -13.81 -6.22 -11.25
CA SER A 54 -15.27 -6.07 -11.37
C SER A 54 -16.02 -6.83 -10.28
N LEU A 55 -15.65 -8.09 -10.03
CA LEU A 55 -16.32 -8.98 -9.08
C LEU A 55 -16.29 -8.45 -7.64
N THR A 56 -15.17 -7.86 -7.24
CA THR A 56 -14.99 -7.32 -5.88
C THR A 56 -15.08 -5.79 -5.81
N GLY A 57 -15.20 -5.11 -6.96
CA GLY A 57 -15.02 -3.67 -7.07
C GLY A 57 -15.99 -2.85 -6.22
N LYS A 58 -17.27 -3.25 -6.14
CA LYS A 58 -18.27 -2.58 -5.28
C LYS A 58 -17.95 -2.69 -3.78
N GLY A 59 -17.32 -3.79 -3.36
CA GLY A 59 -16.89 -3.98 -1.97
C GLY A 59 -15.59 -3.23 -1.64
N HIS A 60 -14.77 -2.93 -2.66
CA HIS A 60 -13.51 -2.22 -2.53
C HIS A 60 -13.59 -0.74 -2.96
N HIS A 61 -14.79 -0.23 -3.23
CA HIS A 61 -15.03 1.16 -3.68
C HIS A 61 -14.28 1.53 -4.97
N THR A 62 -14.13 0.57 -5.89
CA THR A 62 -13.46 0.79 -7.18
C THR A 62 -14.20 1.79 -8.06
N ASP A 63 -15.52 1.80 -7.99
CA ASP A 63 -16.37 2.80 -8.64
C ASP A 63 -16.06 4.22 -8.19
N ILE A 64 -16.14 4.43 -6.87
CA ILE A 64 -15.83 5.69 -6.23
C ILE A 64 -14.40 6.13 -6.57
N ALA A 65 -13.44 5.19 -6.51
CA ALA A 65 -12.05 5.48 -6.81
C ALA A 65 -11.84 5.99 -8.23
N ILE A 66 -12.45 5.35 -9.23
CA ILE A 66 -12.34 5.77 -10.63
C ILE A 66 -13.01 7.13 -10.84
N ILE A 67 -14.21 7.35 -10.28
CA ILE A 67 -14.92 8.63 -10.36
C ILE A 67 -14.08 9.76 -9.77
N MET A 68 -13.50 9.56 -8.59
CA MET A 68 -12.63 10.55 -7.94
C MET A 68 -11.34 10.80 -8.74
N GLY A 69 -10.77 9.76 -9.36
CA GLY A 69 -9.62 9.87 -10.26
C GLY A 69 -9.92 10.70 -11.51
N LEU A 70 -11.06 10.43 -12.16
CA LEU A 70 -11.58 11.22 -13.29
C LEU A 70 -11.89 12.67 -12.89
N ALA A 71 -12.30 12.90 -11.64
CA ALA A 71 -12.46 14.24 -11.11
C ALA A 71 -11.12 14.98 -10.88
N GLY A 72 -9.97 14.34 -11.11
CA GLY A 72 -8.65 14.95 -10.99
C GLY A 72 -7.94 14.71 -9.66
N ASN A 73 -8.50 13.88 -8.77
CA ASN A 73 -7.92 13.60 -7.47
C ASN A 73 -6.85 12.51 -7.53
N LEU A 74 -5.86 12.59 -6.63
CA LEU A 74 -4.86 11.55 -6.43
C LEU A 74 -5.06 10.84 -5.07
N PRO A 75 -4.73 9.55 -4.95
CA PRO A 75 -4.95 8.78 -3.71
C PRO A 75 -4.22 9.30 -2.47
N ASP A 76 -3.11 10.02 -2.65
CA ASP A 76 -2.30 10.58 -1.57
C ASP A 76 -2.87 11.90 -1.00
N THR A 77 -3.64 12.63 -1.82
CA THR A 77 -4.06 14.02 -1.55
C THR A 77 -5.58 14.21 -1.51
N VAL A 78 -6.36 13.25 -2.00
CA VAL A 78 -7.84 13.35 -2.08
C VAL A 78 -8.47 13.64 -0.73
N ASP A 79 -9.35 14.63 -0.63
CA ASP A 79 -10.10 14.87 0.61
C ASP A 79 -11.13 13.74 0.84
N ILE A 80 -10.86 12.90 1.85
CA ILE A 80 -11.62 11.68 2.12
C ILE A 80 -13.01 12.03 2.66
N ASP A 81 -13.12 13.10 3.45
CA ASP A 81 -14.38 13.48 4.10
C ASP A 81 -15.37 14.07 3.09
N ALA A 82 -14.88 14.62 1.97
CA ALA A 82 -15.69 15.13 0.88
C ALA A 82 -16.22 14.05 -0.09
N ILE A 83 -15.61 12.84 -0.11
CA ILE A 83 -15.95 11.77 -1.06
C ILE A 83 -17.45 11.41 -1.03
N PRO A 84 -18.09 11.14 0.13
CA PRO A 84 -19.49 10.71 0.14
C PRO A 84 -20.44 11.77 -0.46
N GLY A 85 -20.21 13.05 -0.17
CA GLY A 85 -21.00 14.15 -0.71
C GLY A 85 -20.82 14.29 -2.22
N PHE A 86 -19.57 14.25 -2.70
CA PHE A 86 -19.27 14.34 -4.12
C PHE A 86 -19.91 13.20 -4.93
N ILE A 87 -19.82 11.97 -4.44
CA ILE A 87 -20.42 10.81 -5.12
C ILE A 87 -21.96 10.89 -5.10
N GLN A 88 -22.56 11.39 -4.03
CA GLN A 88 -24.00 11.62 -3.97
C GLN A 88 -24.44 12.66 -5.01
N ASP A 89 -23.67 13.73 -5.19
CA ASP A 89 -23.97 14.75 -6.19
C ASP A 89 -23.86 14.21 -7.62
N VAL A 90 -22.81 13.43 -7.93
CA VAL A 90 -22.65 12.77 -9.24
C VAL A 90 -23.82 11.82 -9.52
N ASN A 91 -24.22 11.01 -8.53
CA ASN A 91 -25.36 10.09 -8.67
C ASN A 91 -26.70 10.81 -8.86
N THR A 92 -26.88 11.96 -8.22
CA THR A 92 -28.15 12.71 -8.27
C THR A 92 -28.30 13.48 -9.58
N HIS A 93 -27.22 14.09 -10.06
CA HIS A 93 -27.25 14.93 -11.27
C HIS A 93 -26.90 14.16 -12.55
N GLY A 94 -26.27 12.98 -12.42
CA GLY A 94 -25.79 12.20 -13.57
C GLY A 94 -24.70 12.92 -14.36
N ARG A 95 -23.93 13.79 -13.70
CA ARG A 95 -22.90 14.64 -14.30
C ARG A 95 -21.62 14.55 -13.49
N LEU A 96 -20.49 14.55 -14.19
CA LEU A 96 -19.17 14.49 -13.58
C LEU A 96 -18.32 15.68 -14.01
N MET A 97 -17.73 16.34 -13.02
CA MET A 97 -16.73 17.37 -13.23
C MET A 97 -15.35 16.73 -13.39
N LEU A 98 -14.77 16.81 -14.59
CA LEU A 98 -13.42 16.32 -14.88
C LEU A 98 -12.35 17.33 -14.50
N THR A 99 -11.16 16.82 -14.18
CA THR A 99 -9.92 17.60 -14.00
C THR A 99 -10.10 18.78 -13.03
N ASN A 100 -10.49 18.50 -11.79
CA ASN A 100 -10.72 19.49 -10.74
C ASN A 100 -11.75 20.58 -11.11
N GLY A 101 -12.78 20.21 -11.88
CA GLY A 101 -13.86 21.14 -12.25
C GLY A 101 -13.65 21.93 -13.53
N GLN A 102 -12.69 21.55 -14.38
CA GLN A 102 -12.43 22.25 -15.64
C GLN A 102 -13.49 21.98 -16.71
N HIS A 103 -14.08 20.78 -16.74
CA HIS A 103 -15.02 20.39 -17.78
C HIS A 103 -16.11 19.47 -17.23
N GLU A 104 -17.37 19.75 -17.57
CA GLU A 104 -18.51 18.94 -17.15
C GLU A 104 -18.86 17.94 -18.26
N VAL A 105 -19.04 16.66 -17.88
CA VAL A 105 -19.46 15.60 -18.80
C VAL A 105 -20.70 14.87 -18.27
N ASP A 106 -21.50 14.35 -19.19
CA ASP A 106 -22.59 13.45 -18.83
C ASP A 106 -22.00 12.13 -18.30
N PHE A 107 -22.40 11.76 -17.09
CA PHE A 107 -21.95 10.57 -16.38
C PHE A 107 -23.10 9.91 -15.59
N PRO A 108 -24.14 9.40 -16.26
CA PRO A 108 -25.12 8.54 -15.60
C PRO A 108 -24.43 7.24 -15.16
N VAL A 109 -24.24 7.05 -13.85
CA VAL A 109 -23.45 5.95 -13.28
C VAL A 109 -23.92 4.58 -13.77
N ASP A 110 -25.23 4.37 -13.93
CA ASP A 110 -25.81 3.10 -14.40
C ASP A 110 -25.42 2.73 -15.85
N GLN A 111 -25.01 3.71 -16.67
CA GLN A 111 -24.63 3.49 -18.07
C GLN A 111 -23.16 3.77 -18.36
N CYS A 112 -22.52 4.55 -17.50
CA CYS A 112 -21.14 4.96 -17.63
C CYS A 112 -20.19 4.12 -16.76
N MET A 113 -20.70 3.31 -15.84
CA MET A 113 -19.89 2.42 -15.01
C MET A 113 -20.33 0.96 -15.15
N ASN A 114 -19.72 0.28 -16.12
CA ASN A 114 -20.08 -1.07 -16.51
C ASN A 114 -19.16 -2.10 -15.83
N PHE A 115 -19.77 -3.07 -15.17
CA PHE A 115 -19.08 -4.18 -14.50
C PHE A 115 -19.24 -5.46 -15.32
N HIS A 116 -18.15 -5.90 -15.96
CA HIS A 116 -18.12 -7.11 -16.78
C HIS A 116 -17.57 -8.28 -15.96
N ALA A 117 -18.15 -9.47 -16.13
CA ALA A 117 -17.67 -10.68 -15.45
C ALA A 117 -16.45 -11.31 -16.16
N ASP A 118 -16.24 -10.98 -17.43
CA ASP A 118 -15.17 -11.53 -18.25
C ASP A 118 -13.82 -10.88 -17.91
N ASN A 119 -12.74 -11.65 -18.07
CA ASN A 119 -11.38 -11.18 -17.91
C ASN A 119 -10.82 -10.66 -19.23
N LEU A 120 -9.96 -9.64 -19.16
CA LEU A 120 -9.11 -9.27 -20.30
C LEU A 120 -7.95 -10.28 -20.44
N SER A 121 -7.38 -10.34 -21.65
CA SER A 121 -6.39 -11.37 -22.03
C SER A 121 -5.05 -11.27 -21.28
N LEU A 122 -4.68 -10.07 -20.82
CA LEU A 122 -3.36 -9.81 -20.23
C LEU A 122 -3.33 -9.93 -18.70
N HIS A 123 -4.40 -9.51 -18.02
CA HIS A 123 -4.48 -9.54 -16.56
C HIS A 123 -5.94 -9.55 -16.07
N GLU A 124 -6.19 -10.18 -14.93
CA GLU A 124 -7.52 -10.30 -14.33
C GLU A 124 -8.09 -8.96 -13.79
N ASN A 125 -7.22 -8.01 -13.45
CA ASN A 125 -7.59 -6.68 -12.98
C ASN A 125 -7.47 -5.66 -14.11
N GLY A 126 -8.41 -5.70 -15.05
CA GLY A 126 -8.46 -4.80 -16.20
C GLY A 126 -9.53 -3.74 -16.05
N MET A 127 -9.27 -2.53 -16.55
CA MET A 127 -10.28 -1.49 -16.74
C MET A 127 -10.03 -0.76 -18.05
N ARG A 128 -11.09 -0.34 -18.72
CA ARG A 128 -11.02 0.46 -19.95
C ARG A 128 -11.83 1.72 -19.76
N ILE A 129 -11.21 2.87 -20.04
CA ILE A 129 -11.84 4.18 -19.95
C ILE A 129 -11.96 4.74 -21.36
N THR A 130 -13.16 5.18 -21.72
CA THR A 130 -13.49 5.67 -23.07
C THR A 130 -14.14 7.05 -22.97
N ALA A 131 -13.57 8.03 -23.67
CA ALA A 131 -14.12 9.36 -23.85
C ALA A 131 -14.84 9.46 -25.20
N LEU A 132 -16.05 10.02 -25.16
CA LEU A 132 -16.98 10.12 -26.29
C LEU A 132 -17.36 11.59 -26.53
N ALA A 133 -17.55 11.94 -27.80
CA ALA A 133 -18.22 13.16 -28.26
C ALA A 133 -19.51 12.75 -28.99
N GLY A 134 -20.64 12.79 -28.29
CA GLY A 134 -21.88 12.13 -28.72
C GLY A 134 -21.66 10.62 -28.84
N ASP A 135 -21.83 10.09 -30.05
CA ASP A 135 -21.63 8.66 -30.35
C ASP A 135 -20.21 8.32 -30.85
N LYS A 136 -19.35 9.33 -31.03
CA LYS A 136 -17.99 9.13 -31.56
C LYS A 136 -16.99 8.92 -30.42
N VAL A 137 -16.21 7.85 -30.50
CA VAL A 137 -15.06 7.62 -29.61
C VAL A 137 -13.93 8.58 -29.96
N LEU A 138 -13.54 9.42 -29.00
CA LEU A 138 -12.39 10.32 -29.12
C LEU A 138 -11.11 9.64 -28.66
N TYR A 139 -11.18 8.95 -27.52
CA TYR A 139 -10.04 8.29 -26.90
C TYR A 139 -10.53 7.10 -26.09
N SER A 140 -9.82 5.98 -26.16
CA SER A 140 -10.09 4.80 -25.36
C SER A 140 -8.75 4.21 -24.93
N GLN A 141 -8.61 3.94 -23.64
CA GLN A 141 -7.38 3.40 -23.08
C GLN A 141 -7.69 2.29 -22.07
N THR A 142 -6.94 1.19 -22.18
CA THR A 142 -7.02 0.04 -21.28
C THR A 142 -5.86 0.08 -20.28
N TYR A 143 -6.19 -0.07 -19.00
CA TYR A 143 -5.27 -0.08 -17.87
C TYR A 143 -5.39 -1.38 -17.09
N TYR A 144 -4.26 -1.87 -16.59
CA TYR A 144 -4.17 -3.06 -15.75
C TYR A 144 -3.61 -2.70 -14.38
N SER A 145 -4.30 -3.11 -13.31
CA SER A 145 -3.86 -2.92 -11.93
C SER A 145 -3.09 -4.16 -11.45
N ILE A 146 -1.76 -4.07 -11.46
CA ILE A 146 -0.85 -5.21 -11.23
C ILE A 146 -0.44 -5.40 -9.75
N GLY A 147 -1.06 -4.67 -8.82
CA GLY A 147 -0.81 -4.78 -7.38
C GLY A 147 -0.01 -3.61 -6.80
N GLY A 148 -0.10 -3.42 -5.48
CA GLY A 148 0.60 -2.33 -4.76
C GLY A 148 0.23 -0.89 -5.18
N GLY A 149 -0.88 -0.71 -5.91
CA GLY A 149 -1.29 0.59 -6.45
C GLY A 149 -0.49 1.06 -7.67
N PHE A 150 0.15 0.12 -8.38
CA PHE A 150 0.75 0.34 -9.70
C PHE A 150 -0.25 0.00 -10.80
N ILE A 151 -0.23 0.81 -11.85
CA ILE A 151 -1.02 0.61 -13.06
C ILE A 151 -0.07 0.53 -14.26
N VAL A 152 -0.46 -0.26 -15.26
CA VAL A 152 0.26 -0.40 -16.51
C VAL A 152 -0.75 -0.38 -17.65
N ASP A 153 -0.49 0.43 -18.65
CA ASP A 153 -1.30 0.52 -19.85
C ASP A 153 -1.03 -0.71 -20.74
N GLU A 154 -2.02 -1.10 -21.56
CA GLU A 154 -1.94 -2.31 -22.39
C GLU A 154 -0.69 -2.37 -23.28
N GLU A 155 -0.27 -1.24 -23.86
CA GLU A 155 0.92 -1.16 -24.71
C GLU A 155 2.23 -1.39 -23.95
N HIS A 156 2.25 -1.09 -22.65
CA HIS A 156 3.40 -1.22 -21.76
C HIS A 156 3.37 -2.52 -20.93
N PHE A 157 2.35 -3.36 -21.12
CA PHE A 157 2.20 -4.60 -20.35
C PHE A 157 3.35 -5.58 -20.68
N GLY A 158 4.13 -5.94 -19.66
CA GLY A 158 5.29 -6.81 -19.81
C GLY A 158 6.58 -6.11 -20.28
N GLN A 159 6.55 -4.80 -20.53
CA GLN A 159 7.76 -4.01 -20.77
C GLN A 159 8.35 -3.57 -19.42
N THR A 160 9.60 -3.95 -19.16
CA THR A 160 10.31 -3.50 -17.95
C THR A 160 10.81 -2.08 -18.19
N THR A 161 9.98 -1.07 -17.90
CA THR A 161 10.30 0.36 -18.08
C THR A 161 11.25 0.92 -17.01
N GLU A 162 12.07 0.08 -16.38
CA GLU A 162 13.13 0.54 -15.48
C GLU A 162 14.48 0.39 -16.18
N ALA A 163 15.02 1.51 -16.68
CA ALA A 163 16.45 1.60 -16.87
C ALA A 163 17.13 1.23 -15.53
N PRO A 164 18.07 0.28 -15.50
CA PRO A 164 18.71 -0.10 -14.24
C PRO A 164 19.50 1.09 -13.71
N VAL A 165 18.90 1.82 -12.77
CA VAL A 165 19.60 2.91 -12.10
C VAL A 165 20.74 2.29 -11.31
N ALA A 166 21.96 2.73 -11.60
CA ALA A 166 23.17 2.23 -10.96
C ALA A 166 23.20 2.72 -9.50
N VAL A 167 22.76 1.86 -8.59
CA VAL A 167 22.87 2.11 -7.15
C VAL A 167 24.24 1.63 -6.64
N PRO A 168 24.82 2.29 -5.63
CA PRO A 168 26.14 1.94 -5.08
C PRO A 168 26.24 0.49 -4.57
N TYR A 169 25.18 -0.03 -3.96
CA TYR A 169 25.14 -1.37 -3.37
C TYR A 169 23.96 -2.18 -3.90
N PRO A 170 24.03 -2.72 -5.13
CA PRO A 170 22.95 -3.51 -5.70
C PRO A 170 22.83 -4.86 -4.99
N TYR A 171 21.60 -5.32 -4.80
CA TYR A 171 21.30 -6.61 -4.14
C TYR A 171 20.13 -7.31 -4.83
N LYS A 172 20.16 -8.65 -4.83
CA LYS A 172 19.04 -9.51 -5.26
C LYS A 172 18.54 -10.41 -4.15
N ASN A 173 19.44 -10.86 -3.29
CA ASN A 173 19.13 -11.76 -2.18
C ASN A 173 19.70 -11.25 -0.85
N ALA A 174 19.29 -11.89 0.25
CA ALA A 174 19.76 -11.52 1.59
C ALA A 174 21.28 -11.72 1.77
N ALA A 175 21.89 -12.65 1.03
CA ALA A 175 23.33 -12.89 1.10
C ALA A 175 24.13 -11.72 0.51
N ASP A 176 23.62 -11.05 -0.53
CA ASP A 176 24.23 -9.85 -1.10
C ASP A 176 24.25 -8.71 -0.08
N LEU A 177 23.14 -8.46 0.61
CA LEU A 177 23.07 -7.44 1.67
C LEU A 177 24.05 -7.74 2.80
N GLN A 178 24.15 -9.01 3.21
CA GLN A 178 25.10 -9.42 4.25
C GLN A 178 26.55 -9.23 3.80
N ARG A 179 26.88 -9.56 2.55
CA ARG A 179 28.22 -9.36 1.98
C ARG A 179 28.59 -7.88 2.00
N HIS A 180 27.73 -7.02 1.45
CA HIS A 180 27.96 -5.58 1.41
C HIS A 180 28.09 -4.96 2.81
N CYS A 181 27.29 -5.39 3.80
CA CYS A 181 27.43 -4.95 5.20
C CYS A 181 28.80 -5.34 5.78
N ARG A 182 29.30 -6.55 5.46
CA ARG A 182 30.61 -7.02 5.93
C ARG A 182 31.78 -6.29 5.28
N GLU A 183 31.68 -6.00 3.98
CA GLU A 183 32.73 -5.33 3.21
C GLU A 183 32.85 -3.84 3.56
N THR A 184 31.72 -3.17 3.79
CA THR A 184 31.70 -1.72 4.07
C THR A 184 31.74 -1.37 5.56
N GLY A 185 31.39 -2.31 6.44
CA GLY A 185 31.19 -2.06 7.87
C GLY A 185 29.95 -1.22 8.20
N LEU A 186 29.11 -0.91 7.19
CA LEU A 186 27.87 -0.17 7.39
C LEU A 186 26.77 -1.08 7.95
N SER A 187 25.86 -0.51 8.75
CA SER A 187 24.61 -1.18 9.11
C SER A 187 23.71 -1.30 7.88
N LEU A 188 22.75 -2.24 7.93
CA LEU A 188 21.77 -2.42 6.85
C LEU A 188 21.02 -1.11 6.51
N SER A 189 20.63 -0.34 7.54
CA SER A 189 20.03 1.00 7.36
C SER A 189 20.98 1.99 6.67
N GLY A 190 22.28 1.95 6.98
CA GLY A 190 23.27 2.83 6.37
C GLY A 190 23.50 2.49 4.91
N LEU A 191 23.53 1.20 4.57
CA LEU A 191 23.65 0.72 3.20
C LEU A 191 22.43 1.13 2.36
N MET A 192 21.21 0.94 2.88
CA MET A 192 20.00 1.40 2.21
C MET A 192 19.96 2.91 2.06
N MET A 193 20.40 3.67 3.07
CA MET A 193 20.50 5.13 2.97
C MET A 193 21.38 5.54 1.78
N GLN A 194 22.54 4.90 1.59
CA GLN A 194 23.43 5.22 0.46
C GLN A 194 22.79 4.91 -0.90
N ASN A 195 22.02 3.82 -0.98
CA ASN A 195 21.29 3.48 -2.20
C ASN A 195 20.16 4.47 -2.49
N GLU A 196 19.39 4.87 -1.47
CA GLU A 196 18.32 5.85 -1.64
C GLU A 196 18.87 7.25 -1.96
N LEU A 197 20.01 7.63 -1.38
CA LEU A 197 20.68 8.90 -1.68
C LEU A 197 21.21 8.98 -3.12
N ALA A 198 21.38 7.84 -3.79
CA ALA A 198 21.70 7.80 -5.22
C ALA A 198 20.48 8.06 -6.12
N LEU A 199 19.26 7.88 -5.59
CA LEU A 199 18.00 8.06 -6.31
C LEU A 199 17.30 9.38 -5.94
N HIS A 200 17.44 9.81 -4.68
CA HIS A 200 16.70 10.91 -4.09
C HIS A 200 17.61 11.77 -3.22
N SER A 201 17.29 13.06 -3.11
CA SER A 201 17.97 13.94 -2.14
C SER A 201 17.67 13.53 -0.71
N LYS A 202 18.60 13.83 0.21
CA LYS A 202 18.42 13.56 1.64
C LYS A 202 17.18 14.25 2.21
N GLU A 203 16.93 15.48 1.79
CA GLU A 203 15.80 16.30 2.22
C GLU A 203 14.47 15.65 1.83
N ALA A 204 14.38 15.15 0.58
CA ALA A 204 13.19 14.43 0.12
C ALA A 204 12.93 13.14 0.93
N LEU A 205 13.97 12.39 1.30
CA LEU A 205 13.83 11.20 2.15
C LEU A 205 13.33 11.55 3.55
N GLU A 206 13.90 12.58 4.18
CA GLU A 206 13.51 13.02 5.52
C GLU A 206 12.05 13.53 5.55
N GLN A 207 11.65 14.31 4.53
CA GLN A 207 10.27 14.77 4.37
C GLN A 207 9.30 13.60 4.15
N HIS A 208 9.66 12.64 3.31
CA HIS A 208 8.83 11.46 3.06
C HIS A 208 8.63 10.62 4.32
N PHE A 209 9.70 10.35 5.07
CA PHE A 209 9.59 9.60 6.32
C PHE A 209 8.72 10.33 7.35
N ALA A 210 8.85 11.66 7.46
CA ALA A 210 8.01 12.45 8.33
C ALA A 210 6.53 12.36 7.92
N ALA A 211 6.22 12.55 6.63
CA ALA A 211 4.86 12.45 6.11
C ALA A 211 4.25 11.05 6.32
N VAL A 212 5.02 9.99 6.06
CA VAL A 212 4.58 8.62 6.30
C VAL A 212 4.27 8.39 7.78
N TRP A 213 5.13 8.85 8.68
CA TRP A 213 4.91 8.69 10.12
C TRP A 213 3.71 9.49 10.61
N GLU A 214 3.52 10.71 10.10
CA GLU A 214 2.37 11.54 10.41
C GLU A 214 1.06 10.85 10.00
N VAL A 215 0.97 10.33 8.77
CA VAL A 215 -0.20 9.59 8.30
C VAL A 215 -0.44 8.31 9.11
N MET A 216 0.62 7.56 9.42
CA MET A 216 0.53 6.36 10.27
C MET A 216 0.01 6.70 11.67
N SER A 217 0.54 7.75 12.30
CA SER A 217 0.16 8.19 13.64
C SER A 217 -1.28 8.72 13.66
N ALA A 218 -1.65 9.53 12.67
CA ALA A 218 -3.02 10.03 12.51
C ALA A 218 -4.02 8.90 12.23
N GLY A 219 -3.61 7.88 11.47
CA GLY A 219 -4.41 6.67 11.26
C GLY A 219 -4.65 5.90 12.57
N ILE A 220 -3.62 5.73 13.40
CA ILE A 220 -3.79 5.15 14.74
C ILE A 220 -4.76 5.99 15.58
N GLU A 221 -4.55 7.30 15.67
CA GLU A 221 -5.39 8.18 16.51
C GLU A 221 -6.86 8.19 16.06
N ARG A 222 -7.13 8.18 14.75
CA ARG A 222 -8.49 8.06 14.21
C ARG A 222 -9.10 6.68 14.51
N GLY A 223 -8.33 5.60 14.30
CA GLY A 223 -8.83 4.25 14.54
C GLY A 223 -9.17 3.98 16.01
N ILE A 224 -8.44 4.58 16.96
CA ILE A 224 -8.70 4.40 18.39
C ILE A 224 -9.78 5.32 18.97
N THR A 225 -10.21 6.33 18.21
CA THR A 225 -11.28 7.27 18.61
C THR A 225 -12.60 6.98 17.91
N THR A 226 -12.56 6.47 16.69
CA THR A 226 -13.74 6.24 15.86
C THR A 226 -14.48 4.97 16.26
N GLU A 227 -15.76 5.14 16.59
CA GLU A 227 -16.67 4.04 16.94
C GLU A 227 -17.57 3.68 15.78
N GLY A 228 -18.21 2.52 15.87
CA GLY A 228 -19.25 2.10 14.92
C GLY A 228 -18.93 0.79 14.23
N VAL A 229 -19.56 0.59 13.08
CA VAL A 229 -19.51 -0.64 12.30
C VAL A 229 -18.82 -0.35 10.97
N LEU A 230 -17.90 -1.24 10.56
CA LEU A 230 -17.22 -1.13 9.28
C LEU A 230 -18.21 -1.25 8.12
N PRO A 231 -18.00 -0.48 7.03
CA PRO A 231 -18.82 -0.59 5.84
C PRO A 231 -18.69 -1.99 5.22
N GLY A 232 -19.77 -2.47 4.61
CA GLY A 232 -19.82 -3.77 3.95
C GLY A 232 -20.86 -4.74 4.52
N LYS A 233 -21.01 -5.90 3.86
CA LYS A 233 -22.08 -6.87 4.15
C LYS A 233 -21.92 -7.58 5.50
N LEU A 234 -20.68 -7.68 6.00
CA LEU A 234 -20.36 -8.43 7.21
C LEU A 234 -20.63 -7.66 8.51
N ARG A 235 -20.95 -6.36 8.43
CA ARG A 235 -21.30 -5.50 9.58
C ARG A 235 -20.38 -5.73 10.80
N VAL A 236 -19.07 -5.70 10.57
CA VAL A 236 -18.07 -5.99 11.62
C VAL A 236 -17.93 -4.76 12.52
N PRO A 237 -18.13 -4.88 13.85
CA PRO A 237 -17.94 -3.75 14.76
C PRO A 237 -16.46 -3.42 14.91
N ARG A 238 -16.15 -2.12 14.97
CA ARG A 238 -14.82 -1.61 15.32
C ARG A 238 -14.49 -1.98 16.77
N ARG A 239 -13.27 -2.46 17.01
CA ARG A 239 -12.79 -2.96 18.30
C ARG A 239 -11.70 -2.09 18.91
N ALA A 240 -10.95 -1.35 18.09
CA ALA A 240 -9.79 -0.58 18.55
C ALA A 240 -10.15 0.45 19.63
N ALA A 241 -11.24 1.20 19.44
CA ALA A 241 -11.70 2.20 20.41
C ALA A 241 -12.09 1.59 21.77
N ALA A 242 -12.79 0.46 21.77
CA ALA A 242 -13.16 -0.24 23.00
C ALA A 242 -11.92 -0.81 23.71
N LEU A 243 -10.99 -1.39 22.94
CA LEU A 243 -9.75 -1.95 23.47
C LEU A 243 -8.85 -0.87 24.10
N ARG A 244 -8.77 0.32 23.48
CA ARG A 244 -8.06 1.47 24.07
C ARG A 244 -8.61 1.85 25.44
N ARG A 245 -9.94 1.92 25.61
CA ARG A 245 -10.54 2.29 26.90
C ARG A 245 -10.18 1.29 27.99
N MET A 246 -10.23 -0.01 27.67
CA MET A 246 -9.80 -1.07 28.57
C MET A 246 -8.33 -0.92 28.95
N LEU A 247 -7.44 -0.76 27.97
CA LEU A 247 -5.99 -0.67 28.21
C LEU A 247 -5.58 0.58 28.98
N VAL A 248 -6.17 1.75 28.67
CA VAL A 248 -5.88 3.00 29.39
C VAL A 248 -6.35 2.91 30.84
N SER A 249 -7.50 2.29 31.11
CA SER A 249 -7.97 2.10 32.49
C SER A 249 -7.10 1.14 33.32
N GLN A 250 -6.37 0.24 32.65
CA GLN A 250 -5.51 -0.77 33.29
C GLN A 250 -4.03 -0.35 33.34
N ASP A 251 -3.62 0.71 32.64
CA ASP A 251 -2.21 1.12 32.44
C ASP A 251 -1.46 1.38 33.77
N THR A 252 -2.16 1.79 34.83
CA THR A 252 -1.57 2.07 36.15
C THR A 252 -1.70 0.92 37.15
N THR A 253 -2.50 -0.10 36.86
CA THR A 253 -2.86 -1.17 37.80
C THR A 253 -2.42 -2.56 37.35
N ASN A 254 -2.05 -2.70 36.08
CA ASN A 254 -1.69 -3.98 35.48
C ASN A 254 -0.17 -4.17 35.45
N SER A 255 0.30 -5.20 36.18
CA SER A 255 1.70 -5.63 36.19
C SER A 255 1.96 -6.80 35.23
N ASP A 256 0.99 -7.19 34.40
CA ASP A 256 1.12 -8.26 33.42
C ASP A 256 2.07 -7.86 32.27
N PRO A 257 3.21 -8.55 32.10
CA PRO A 257 4.11 -8.33 30.96
C PRO A 257 3.43 -8.55 29.59
N MET A 258 2.31 -9.28 29.53
CA MET A 258 1.55 -9.53 28.30
C MET A 258 0.64 -8.38 27.88
N ALA A 259 0.37 -7.40 28.76
CA ALA A 259 -0.43 -6.21 28.41
C ALA A 259 0.18 -5.44 27.23
N VAL A 260 1.50 -5.55 27.02
CA VAL A 260 2.22 -5.01 25.86
C VAL A 260 1.67 -5.56 24.53
N VAL A 261 1.32 -6.84 24.48
CA VAL A 261 0.80 -7.49 23.27
C VAL A 261 -0.55 -6.89 22.90
N ASP A 262 -1.39 -6.58 23.89
CA ASP A 262 -2.69 -5.97 23.66
C ASP A 262 -2.57 -4.53 23.12
N TRP A 263 -1.56 -3.76 23.56
CA TRP A 263 -1.26 -2.45 22.97
C TRP A 263 -0.87 -2.56 21.49
N ILE A 264 -0.03 -3.53 21.13
CA ILE A 264 0.37 -3.76 19.72
C ILE A 264 -0.84 -4.18 18.89
N ASN A 265 -1.66 -5.11 19.38
CA ASN A 265 -2.89 -5.55 18.72
C ASN A 265 -3.86 -4.38 18.52
N MET A 266 -4.00 -3.52 19.53
CA MET A 266 -4.85 -2.34 19.47
C MET A 266 -4.40 -1.36 18.39
N PHE A 267 -3.10 -1.05 18.31
CA PHE A 267 -2.57 -0.19 17.25
C PHE A 267 -2.73 -0.79 15.85
N ALA A 268 -2.50 -2.09 15.69
CA ALA A 268 -2.65 -2.77 14.41
C ALA A 268 -4.13 -2.81 13.96
N LEU A 269 -5.04 -3.08 14.89
CA LEU A 269 -6.48 -3.04 14.64
C LEU A 269 -6.94 -1.63 14.26
N ALA A 270 -6.47 -0.59 14.95
CA ALA A 270 -6.84 0.78 14.67
C ALA A 270 -6.58 1.16 13.20
N VAL A 271 -5.37 0.88 12.71
CA VAL A 271 -4.99 1.22 11.33
C VAL A 271 -5.73 0.33 10.31
N ASN A 272 -5.91 -0.96 10.60
CA ASN A 272 -6.63 -1.86 9.69
C ASN A 272 -8.15 -1.54 9.64
N GLU A 273 -8.75 -1.10 10.74
CA GLU A 273 -10.13 -0.63 10.78
C GLU A 273 -10.29 0.68 10.00
N GLU A 274 -9.34 1.61 10.10
CA GLU A 274 -9.30 2.81 9.25
C GLU A 274 -9.15 2.47 7.76
N ASN A 275 -8.27 1.51 7.42
CA ASN A 275 -8.14 1.02 6.05
C ASN A 275 -9.48 0.49 5.53
N ALA A 276 -10.12 -0.41 6.29
CA ALA A 276 -11.37 -1.04 5.91
C ALA A 276 -12.53 -0.03 5.75
N ALA A 277 -12.46 1.12 6.44
CA ALA A 277 -13.43 2.20 6.32
C ALA A 277 -13.15 3.17 5.16
N GLY A 278 -12.07 2.97 4.39
CA GLY A 278 -11.69 3.89 3.30
C GLY A 278 -10.85 5.08 3.75
N GLY A 279 -10.30 5.06 4.96
CA GLY A 279 -9.45 6.12 5.50
C GLY A 279 -8.08 6.23 4.81
N ARG A 280 -7.32 7.27 5.17
CA ARG A 280 -5.95 7.45 4.67
C ARG A 280 -5.03 6.45 5.35
N VAL A 281 -4.29 5.68 4.56
CA VAL A 281 -3.35 4.68 5.05
C VAL A 281 -2.04 4.73 4.27
N VAL A 282 -0.99 4.16 4.86
CA VAL A 282 0.29 3.96 4.18
C VAL A 282 0.46 2.49 3.88
N THR A 283 0.83 2.16 2.65
CA THR A 283 1.15 0.77 2.27
C THR A 283 2.34 0.26 3.07
N ALA A 284 2.27 -0.98 3.55
CA ALA A 284 3.40 -1.57 4.28
C ALA A 284 3.46 -3.11 4.16
N PRO A 285 3.67 -3.70 2.96
CA PRO A 285 3.87 -3.10 1.63
C PRO A 285 2.58 -2.95 0.81
N THR A 286 1.43 -3.40 1.35
CA THR A 286 0.09 -3.23 0.77
C THR A 286 -0.84 -2.61 1.80
N ASN A 287 -2.04 -2.19 1.39
CA ASN A 287 -3.06 -1.70 2.31
C ASN A 287 -3.53 -2.79 3.29
N GLY A 288 -3.57 -4.06 2.88
CA GLY A 288 -4.01 -5.16 3.75
C GLY A 288 -3.09 -5.40 4.96
N ALA A 289 -1.81 -5.04 4.86
CA ALA A 289 -0.81 -5.19 5.91
C ALA A 289 -0.43 -3.87 6.60
N CYS A 290 -1.14 -2.77 6.30
CA CYS A 290 -0.76 -1.42 6.71
C CYS A 290 -0.67 -1.24 8.23
N GLY A 291 -1.36 -2.03 9.04
CA GLY A 291 -1.34 -1.90 10.50
C GLY A 291 -0.10 -2.43 11.23
N ILE A 292 0.73 -3.27 10.61
CA ILE A 292 1.82 -3.96 11.32
C ILE A 292 3.00 -3.03 11.62
N VAL A 293 3.55 -2.40 10.57
CA VAL A 293 4.68 -1.47 10.67
C VAL A 293 4.42 -0.31 11.63
N PRO A 294 3.27 0.40 11.57
CA PRO A 294 2.97 1.49 12.49
C PRO A 294 2.72 1.01 13.92
N ALA A 295 2.14 -0.19 14.13
CA ALA A 295 1.91 -0.71 15.48
C ALA A 295 3.21 -0.95 16.24
N VAL A 296 4.22 -1.53 15.59
CA VAL A 296 5.55 -1.75 16.19
C VAL A 296 6.25 -0.43 16.48
N LEU A 297 6.10 0.57 15.60
CA LEU A 297 6.72 1.87 15.79
C LEU A 297 6.04 2.69 16.90
N ALA A 298 4.70 2.62 17.01
CA ALA A 298 3.93 3.22 18.10
C ALA A 298 4.24 2.56 19.45
N TYR A 299 4.47 1.25 19.46
CA TYR A 299 4.98 0.55 20.64
C TYR A 299 6.34 1.09 21.08
N TYR A 300 7.28 1.23 20.14
CA TYR A 300 8.60 1.80 20.43
C TYR A 300 8.50 3.22 20.98
N ASP A 301 7.64 4.07 20.39
CA ASP A 301 7.39 5.45 20.83
C ASP A 301 6.82 5.53 22.25
N LYS A 302 5.86 4.65 22.58
CA LYS A 302 5.16 4.68 23.87
C LYS A 302 5.98 4.08 25.02
N PHE A 303 6.63 2.94 24.81
CA PHE A 303 7.19 2.15 25.92
C PHE A 303 8.72 2.20 26.06
N ILE A 304 9.44 2.46 24.97
CA ILE A 304 10.91 2.44 25.00
C ILE A 304 11.44 3.86 25.00
N ARG A 305 11.15 4.61 23.93
CA ARG A 305 11.67 5.96 23.74
C ARG A 305 10.90 6.66 22.63
N LYS A 306 10.67 7.96 22.82
CA LYS A 306 10.14 8.83 21.76
C LYS A 306 10.95 8.73 20.46
N VAL A 307 10.23 8.50 19.37
CA VAL A 307 10.79 8.34 18.04
C VAL A 307 11.42 9.65 17.61
N ASN A 308 12.68 9.61 17.20
CA ASN A 308 13.35 10.73 16.55
C ASN A 308 13.54 10.43 15.05
N SER A 309 13.83 11.46 14.26
CA SER A 309 13.99 11.34 12.80
C SER A 309 15.02 10.28 12.40
N ASN A 310 16.11 10.16 13.16
CA ASN A 310 17.15 9.16 12.91
C ASN A 310 16.69 7.72 13.17
N SER A 311 15.96 7.46 14.26
CA SER A 311 15.42 6.12 14.55
C SER A 311 14.32 5.76 13.57
N LEU A 312 13.48 6.72 13.17
CA LEU A 312 12.47 6.55 12.14
C LEU A 312 13.10 6.15 10.81
N ALA A 313 14.08 6.92 10.33
CA ALA A 313 14.79 6.62 9.08
C ALA A 313 15.43 5.22 9.12
N ARG A 314 16.11 4.87 10.22
CA ARG A 314 16.72 3.54 10.38
C ARG A 314 15.70 2.41 10.32
N TYR A 315 14.55 2.59 10.99
CA TYR A 315 13.47 1.62 11.01
C TYR A 315 12.86 1.43 9.61
N MET A 316 12.48 2.53 8.96
CA MET A 316 11.85 2.51 7.63
C MET A 316 12.77 1.94 6.56
N LEU A 317 14.06 2.28 6.59
CA LEU A 317 15.05 1.75 5.64
C LEU A 317 15.28 0.25 5.81
N VAL A 318 15.33 -0.26 7.05
CA VAL A 318 15.48 -1.71 7.29
C VAL A 318 14.20 -2.46 6.90
N ALA A 319 13.03 -1.93 7.27
CA ALA A 319 11.75 -2.51 6.87
C ALA A 319 11.59 -2.54 5.35
N SER A 320 11.99 -1.46 4.67
CA SER A 320 12.01 -1.39 3.21
C SER A 320 12.98 -2.40 2.58
N ALA A 321 14.18 -2.60 3.13
CA ALA A 321 15.14 -3.59 2.62
C ALA A 321 14.58 -5.02 2.67
N ILE A 322 13.87 -5.35 3.75
CA ILE A 322 13.25 -6.67 3.90
C ILE A 322 12.04 -6.79 2.97
N GLY A 323 11.19 -5.76 2.92
CA GLY A 323 10.03 -5.71 2.02
C GLY A 323 10.43 -5.78 0.54
N SER A 324 11.51 -5.12 0.15
CA SER A 324 12.03 -5.14 -1.22
C SER A 324 12.57 -6.51 -1.61
N LEU A 325 13.27 -7.22 -0.70
CA LEU A 325 13.72 -8.60 -0.94
C LEU A 325 12.55 -9.55 -1.23
N TYR A 326 11.45 -9.42 -0.49
CA TYR A 326 10.25 -10.20 -0.77
C TYR A 326 9.62 -9.76 -2.09
N LYS A 327 9.47 -8.47 -2.34
CA LYS A 327 8.86 -7.92 -3.55
C LYS A 327 9.66 -8.21 -4.84
N MET A 328 10.98 -8.36 -4.75
CA MET A 328 11.85 -8.74 -5.88
C MET A 328 11.82 -10.24 -6.19
N ASN A 329 11.55 -11.09 -5.19
CA ASN A 329 11.67 -12.55 -5.31
C ASN A 329 10.32 -13.28 -5.20
N ALA A 330 9.25 -12.59 -4.85
CA ALA A 330 7.87 -13.06 -4.84
C ALA A 330 7.02 -12.14 -5.71
N SER A 331 6.04 -12.69 -6.42
CA SER A 331 5.10 -11.85 -7.14
C SER A 331 4.22 -11.07 -6.16
N ILE A 332 3.91 -9.82 -6.53
CA ILE A 332 3.45 -8.76 -5.61
C ILE A 332 1.92 -8.73 -5.56
N SER A 333 1.27 -9.47 -6.45
CA SER A 333 -0.18 -9.61 -6.42
C SER A 333 -0.54 -10.60 -5.32
N GLY A 334 -1.29 -10.16 -4.31
CA GLY A 334 -1.94 -11.07 -3.35
C GLY A 334 -2.81 -12.14 -4.02
N ALA A 335 -3.15 -11.97 -5.29
CA ALA A 335 -3.81 -12.99 -6.12
C ALA A 335 -2.91 -14.18 -6.50
N GLU A 336 -1.58 -14.03 -6.52
CA GLU A 336 -0.67 -15.08 -7.01
C GLU A 336 0.07 -15.84 -5.89
N VAL A 337 0.34 -15.20 -4.75
CA VAL A 337 1.02 -15.83 -3.59
C VAL A 337 0.19 -15.82 -2.29
N GLY A 338 -1.03 -15.27 -2.33
CA GLY A 338 -1.95 -15.19 -1.20
C GLY A 338 -1.49 -14.23 -0.09
N CYS A 339 -2.18 -14.29 1.06
CA CYS A 339 -1.92 -13.47 2.25
C CYS A 339 -0.47 -13.57 2.80
N GLN A 340 0.27 -14.62 2.41
CA GLN A 340 1.68 -14.80 2.75
C GLN A 340 2.61 -13.80 2.04
N GLY A 341 2.23 -13.28 0.86
CA GLY A 341 2.98 -12.21 0.20
C GLY A 341 2.75 -10.82 0.81
N GLU A 342 1.62 -10.64 1.51
CA GLU A 342 1.16 -9.34 1.99
C GLU A 342 1.32 -9.16 3.50
N VAL A 343 0.76 -10.08 4.30
CA VAL A 343 0.73 -10.02 5.77
C VAL A 343 1.83 -10.87 6.39
N GLY A 344 2.25 -11.93 5.69
CA GLY A 344 3.12 -12.97 6.23
C GLY A 344 4.36 -13.22 5.39
N GLY A 345 5.13 -12.18 5.04
CA GLY A 345 6.47 -12.38 4.46
C GLY A 345 7.34 -13.17 5.45
N ARG A 346 7.32 -14.51 5.31
CA ARG A 346 7.98 -15.52 6.16
C ARG A 346 8.40 -14.98 7.53
N LEU A 347 7.47 -14.97 8.50
CA LEU A 347 7.88 -15.15 9.89
C LEU A 347 8.57 -16.51 9.93
N LEU A 348 9.91 -16.47 10.02
CA LEU A 348 10.84 -17.59 10.14
C LEU A 348 10.17 -18.94 10.46
N ASP A 349 10.09 -19.82 9.46
CA ASP A 349 9.92 -21.24 9.69
C ASP A 349 11.20 -21.79 10.34
N GLY A 350 11.27 -21.62 11.66
CA GLY A 350 12.11 -22.39 12.57
C GLY A 350 11.28 -23.44 13.31
N GLY A 351 10.20 -23.93 12.71
CA GLY A 351 9.27 -24.91 13.29
C GLY A 351 9.60 -26.36 12.94
N GLY A 352 10.88 -26.70 12.75
CA GLY A 352 11.31 -28.07 12.52
C GLY A 352 11.73 -28.75 13.81
N ARG A 353 10.82 -29.51 14.43
CA ARG A 353 11.05 -30.61 15.40
C ARG A 353 12.31 -30.51 16.27
N SER A 354 12.14 -30.31 17.58
CA SER A 354 12.73 -31.18 18.62
C SER A 354 12.23 -30.76 20.00
N GLY A 355 11.53 -31.66 20.68
CA GLY A 355 11.46 -31.64 22.14
C GLY A 355 12.83 -31.99 22.71
N GLY A 356 13.16 -31.43 23.87
CA GLY A 356 14.31 -31.86 24.67
C GLY A 356 15.21 -30.72 25.14
N THR A 357 15.03 -30.39 26.42
CA THR A 357 16.09 -30.02 27.40
C THR A 357 16.96 -28.78 27.17
N ALA A 358 16.70 -27.77 28.00
CA ALA A 358 17.63 -27.02 28.85
C ALA A 358 18.97 -26.48 28.28
N GLY A 359 19.09 -25.14 28.30
CA GLY A 359 20.27 -24.47 28.86
C GLY A 359 21.26 -23.78 27.90
N ARG A 360 21.54 -22.51 28.25
CA ARG A 360 22.71 -21.66 27.94
C ARG A 360 22.66 -20.69 26.74
N GLN A 361 23.22 -19.51 27.05
CA GLN A 361 23.44 -18.28 26.28
C GLN A 361 24.69 -18.39 25.35
N PRO A 362 25.04 -17.35 24.56
CA PRO A 362 25.30 -17.45 23.13
C PRO A 362 26.80 -17.52 22.75
N GLY A 363 27.10 -18.10 21.60
CA GLY A 363 28.41 -17.93 20.97
C GLY A 363 28.75 -18.99 19.93
N SER A 364 29.22 -18.52 18.77
CA SER A 364 29.92 -19.26 17.70
C SER A 364 29.08 -20.20 16.80
N GLY A 365 29.08 -19.91 15.50
CA GLY A 365 28.41 -20.72 14.50
C GLY A 365 28.61 -20.25 13.07
N VAL A 366 29.85 -19.97 12.66
CA VAL A 366 30.24 -19.95 11.24
C VAL A 366 31.12 -21.18 10.99
N HIS A 367 30.62 -22.04 10.10
CA HIS A 367 31.30 -23.06 9.28
C HIS A 367 32.65 -23.63 9.72
N ARG A 368 32.70 -24.98 9.80
CA ARG A 368 33.77 -25.76 9.16
C ARG A 368 33.19 -26.96 8.43
N GLY A 369 33.41 -26.99 7.12
CA GLY A 369 33.30 -28.18 6.29
C GLY A 369 34.68 -28.60 5.82
N ARG A 370 34.92 -29.93 5.90
CA ARG A 370 35.85 -30.79 5.14
C ARG A 370 37.37 -30.54 5.21
N ASP A 371 38.08 -31.57 5.69
CA ASP A 371 39.08 -32.36 4.93
C ASP A 371 39.52 -33.56 5.82
N ARG A 372 39.26 -34.80 5.40
CA ARG A 372 40.16 -35.77 4.71
C ARG A 372 40.96 -36.69 5.66
N TYR A 373 40.72 -38.00 5.45
CA TYR A 373 41.62 -39.16 5.53
C TYR A 373 42.45 -39.45 6.80
N GLY A 374 42.25 -40.67 7.31
CA GLY A 374 43.33 -41.65 7.42
C GLY A 374 43.74 -42.12 8.82
N ALA A 375 43.51 -43.42 9.05
CA ALA A 375 44.02 -44.33 10.09
C ALA A 375 43.51 -44.15 11.53
#